data_AF-E9G2Q1-F1
#
_entry.id   AF-E9G2Q1-F1
#
_cell.length_a   1.000
_cell.length_b   1.000
_cell.length_c   1.000
_cell.angle_alpha   90.00
_cell.angle_beta   90.00
_cell.angle_gamma   90.00
#
_symmetry.space_group_name_H-M   'P 1'
#
loop_
_entity.id
_entity.type
_entity.pdbx_description
1 polymer ?
#
loop_
_entity_poly.entity_id
_entity_poly.type
_entity_poly.pdbx_seq_one_letter_code
_entity_poly.pdbx_strand_id
1 'polypeptide(L)' 'RRLAANARERRRMNSLNDAFERLREVVPALGSDRKLSKFETLQMAQTYIGALAELL' A
#
# COMPACT_ATOMS: atom_id res chain seq x y z
N ARG A 1 -15.29 15.24 23.19
CA ARG A 1 -15.36 13.77 22.94
C ARG A 1 -15.22 13.40 21.46
N ARG A 2 -16.06 13.92 20.55
CA ARG A 2 -15.97 13.65 19.09
C ARG A 2 -14.62 14.07 18.45
N LEU A 3 -14.09 15.24 18.83
CA LEU A 3 -12.79 15.73 18.33
C LEU A 3 -11.62 14.76 18.61
N ALA A 4 -11.55 14.23 19.83
CA ALA A 4 -10.51 13.27 20.22
C ALA A 4 -10.64 11.94 19.46
N ALA A 5 -11.87 11.48 19.18
CA ALA A 5 -12.11 10.29 18.36
C ALA A 5 -11.66 10.51 16.90
N ASN A 6 -12.02 11.64 16.29
CA ASN A 6 -11.63 11.99 14.94
C ASN A 6 -10.09 12.11 14.80
N ALA A 7 -9.42 12.68 15.80
CA ALA A 7 -7.97 12.78 15.84
C ALA A 7 -7.28 11.41 15.93
N ARG A 8 -7.88 10.45 16.65
CA ARG A 8 -7.37 9.06 16.68
C ARG A 8 -7.54 8.36 15.34
N GLU A 9 -8.71 8.48 14.72
CA GLU A 9 -8.95 7.82 13.44
C GLU A 9 -8.07 8.40 12.32
N ARG A 10 -7.82 9.71 12.34
CA ARG A 10 -6.87 10.34 11.42
C ARG A 10 -5.45 9.77 11.58
N ARG A 11 -4.97 9.60 12.82
CA ARG A 11 -3.66 8.99 13.08
C ARG A 11 -3.59 7.53 12.61
N ARG A 12 -4.66 6.75 12.84
CA ARG A 12 -4.77 5.38 12.34
C ARG A 12 -4.69 5.33 10.82
N MET A 13 -5.41 6.22 10.14
CA MET A 13 -5.43 6.29 8.68
C MET A 13 -4.09 6.75 8.09
N ASN A 14 -3.39 7.69 8.74
CA ASN A 14 -2.04 8.09 8.34
C ASN A 14 -1.07 6.90 8.42
N SER A 15 -1.06 6.17 9.54
CA SER A 15 -0.22 4.98 9.68
C SER A 15 -0.52 3.91 8.61
N LEU A 16 -1.79 3.74 8.23
CA LEU A 16 -2.17 2.84 7.14
C LEU A 16 -1.65 3.34 5.78
N ASN A 17 -1.76 4.64 5.52
CA ASN A 17 -1.24 5.22 4.28
C ASN A 17 0.28 5.07 4.20
N ASP A 18 1.02 5.28 5.29
CA ASP A 18 2.48 5.09 5.35
C ASP A 18 2.88 3.63 5.08
N ALA A 19 2.07 2.66 5.53
CA ALA A 19 2.27 1.25 5.17
C ALA A 19 2.03 0.98 3.68
N PHE A 20 1.02 1.62 3.08
CA PHE A 20 0.78 1.56 1.63
C PHE A 20 1.92 2.19 0.82
N GLU A 21 2.54 3.28 1.29
CA GLU A 21 3.72 3.85 0.62
C GLU A 21 4.89 2.88 0.62
N ARG A 22 5.23 2.32 1.78
CA ARG A 22 6.31 1.34 1.89
C ARG A 22 6.07 0.10 1.02
N LEU A 23 4.81 -0.34 0.90
CA LEU A 23 4.48 -1.44 -0.02
C LEU A 23 4.70 -1.03 -1.49
N ARG A 24 4.37 0.20 -1.88
CA ARG A 24 4.59 0.70 -3.25
C ARG A 24 6.06 0.77 -3.65
N GLU A 25 6.95 1.02 -2.68
CA GLU A 25 8.41 1.06 -2.93
C GLU A 25 8.99 -0.29 -3.32
N VAL A 26 8.35 -1.39 -2.91
CA VAL A 26 8.86 -2.76 -3.12
C VAL A 26 8.10 -3.56 -4.17
N VAL A 27 6.94 -3.08 -4.63
CA VAL A 27 6.18 -3.73 -5.71
C VAL A 27 6.56 -3.14 -7.07
N PRO A 28 6.63 -3.94 -8.14
CA PRO A 28 6.91 -3.43 -9.48
C PRO A 28 5.85 -2.41 -9.94
N ALA A 29 6.32 -1.27 -10.46
CA ALA A 29 5.48 -0.30 -11.17
C ALA A 29 5.75 -0.41 -12.67
N LEU A 30 4.72 -0.71 -13.46
CA LEU A 30 4.81 -0.82 -14.91
C LEU A 30 4.99 0.56 -15.54
N GLY A 31 6.25 1.00 -15.68
CA GLY A 31 6.71 2.04 -16.61
C GLY A 31 6.08 3.42 -16.50
N SER A 32 5.25 3.67 -15.48
CA SER A 32 4.65 4.96 -15.22
C SER A 32 5.19 5.45 -13.89
N ASP A 33 5.71 6.69 -13.87
CA ASP A 33 5.94 7.47 -12.64
C ASP A 33 4.65 7.71 -11.83
N ARG A 34 3.55 7.05 -12.21
CA ARG A 34 2.26 7.10 -11.56
C ARG A 34 2.24 6.11 -10.41
N LYS A 35 2.02 6.66 -9.22
CA LYS A 35 1.70 5.91 -8.01
C LYS A 35 0.46 5.04 -8.19
N LEU A 36 0.59 3.74 -7.91
CA LEU A 36 -0.52 2.78 -7.92
C LEU A 36 -1.60 3.19 -6.89
N SER A 37 -2.88 3.00 -7.24
CA SER A 37 -3.97 3.10 -6.27
C SER A 37 -3.85 2.02 -5.18
N LYS A 38 -4.57 2.16 -4.06
CA LYS A 38 -4.54 1.15 -2.98
C LYS A 38 -4.90 -0.25 -3.47
N PHE A 39 -5.90 -0.35 -4.34
CA PHE A 39 -6.30 -1.63 -4.91
C PHE A 39 -5.22 -2.21 -5.84
N GLU A 40 -4.72 -1.40 -6.79
CA GLU A 40 -3.64 -1.81 -7.69
C GLU A 40 -2.38 -2.24 -6.92
N THR A 41 -2.01 -1.54 -5.83
CA THR A 41 -0.88 -1.92 -4.98
C THR A 41 -1.06 -3.31 -4.36
N LEU A 42 -2.25 -3.61 -3.82
CA LEU A 42 -2.52 -4.93 -3.22
C LEU A 42 -2.58 -6.04 -4.27
N GLN A 43 -3.14 -5.76 -5.44
CA GLN A 43 -3.18 -6.71 -6.54
C GLN A 43 -1.77 -7.02 -7.05
N MET A 44 -0.95 -5.97 -7.28
CA MET A 44 0.43 -6.14 -7.71
C MET A 44 1.26 -6.89 -6.67
N ALA A 45 1.09 -6.61 -5.38
CA ALA A 45 1.79 -7.34 -4.33
C ALA A 45 1.50 -8.84 -4.36
N GLN A 46 0.23 -9.24 -4.52
CA GLN A 46 -0.15 -10.66 -4.61
C GLN A 46 0.45 -11.33 -5.86
N THR A 47 0.33 -10.69 -7.02
CA THR A 47 0.92 -11.20 -8.26
C THR A 47 2.43 -11.33 -8.15
N TYR A 48 3.10 -10.34 -7.55
CA TYR A 48 4.55 -10.33 -7.43
C TYR A 48 5.06 -11.41 -6.47
N ILE A 49 4.41 -11.60 -5.33
CA ILE A 49 4.73 -12.71 -4.41
C ILE A 49 4.56 -14.06 -5.12
N GLY A 50 3.47 -14.26 -5.87
CA GLY A 50 3.25 -15.48 -6.64
C GLY A 50 4.36 -15.73 -7.67
N ALA A 51 4.71 -14.72 -8.46
CA ALA A 51 5.77 -14.82 -9.47
C ALA A 51 7.15 -15.12 -8.86
N LEU A 52 7.48 -14.52 -7.72
CA LEU A 52 8.72 -14.82 -7.00
C LEU A 52 8.73 -16.23 -6.43
N ALA A 53 7.59 -16.73 -5.94
CA ALA A 53 7.46 -18.09 -5.43
C ALA A 53 7.58 -19.15 -6.54
N GLU A 54 7.16 -18.85 -7.78
CA GLU A 54 7.32 -19.75 -8.93
C GLU A 54 8.76 -19.78 -9.48
N LEU A 55 9.56 -18.74 -9.23
CA LEU A 55 10.95 -18.65 -9.67
C LEU A 55 11.93 -19.43 -8.75
N LEU A 56 11.51 -19.69 -7.51
CA LEU A 56 12.29 -20.38 -6.48
C LEU A 56 12.03 -21.89 -6.48
#